data_AF-A0A2U0DM95-F1
#
_entry.id   AF-A0A2U0DM95-F1
#
_cell.length_a   1.000
_cell.length_b   1.000
_cell.length_c   1.000
_cell.angle_alpha   90.00
_cell.angle_beta   90.00
_cell.angle_gamma   90.00
#
_symmetry.space_group_name_H-M   'P 1'
#
loop_
_entity.id
_entity.type
_entity.pdbx_description
1 polymer ?
#
loop_
_entity_poly.entity_id
_entity_poly.type
_entity_poly.pdbx_seq_one_letter_code
_entity_poly.pdbx_strand_id
1 'polypeptide(L)'
;MESTKKPNTTIAISQQDLKRLENFVRKKGLSKKEFITVSLDFFERTGLDPAKHESPKAELEKVIKRIDQIVAFIKTQDKETLRPSFEAIVSSEERIKNDLSKILKIEHFNEFIRGFNSFAMETKNSLKLLNQSNHNEH
;
A
#
# COMPACT_ATOMS: atom_id res chain seq x y z
N MET A 1 50.32 -28.65 2.67
CA MET A 1 49.39 -27.59 3.10
C MET A 1 49.53 -27.46 4.60
N GLU A 2 50.22 -26.42 5.05
CA GLU A 2 50.59 -26.21 6.45
C GLU A 2 49.33 -25.89 7.26
N SER A 3 48.94 -26.76 8.19
CA SER A 3 47.87 -26.49 9.13
C SER A 3 48.37 -25.46 10.15
N THR A 4 48.27 -24.17 9.84
CA THR A 4 48.66 -23.08 10.75
C THR A 4 47.71 -23.08 11.96
N LYS A 5 48.03 -23.87 12.98
CA LYS A 5 47.32 -23.87 14.25
C LYS A 5 47.56 -22.51 14.92
N LYS A 6 46.52 -21.68 14.99
CA LYS A 6 46.55 -20.41 15.72
C LYS A 6 46.95 -20.68 17.19
N PRO A 7 47.83 -19.86 17.80
CA PRO A 7 48.23 -20.02 19.18
C PRO A 7 47.02 -19.94 20.11
N ASN A 8 46.95 -20.81 21.11
CA ASN A 8 45.91 -20.77 22.12
C ASN A 8 46.27 -19.73 23.19
N THR A 9 45.24 -19.14 23.81
CA THR A 9 45.38 -18.24 24.95
C THR A 9 44.53 -18.74 26.13
N THR A 10 44.74 -18.16 27.32
CA THR A 10 44.03 -18.51 28.54
C THR A 10 42.99 -17.43 28.86
N ILE A 11 41.77 -17.86 29.20
CA ILE A 11 40.68 -16.98 29.63
C ILE A 11 40.42 -17.26 31.12
N ALA A 12 40.42 -16.21 31.94
CA ALA A 12 40.09 -16.32 33.35
C ALA A 12 38.56 -16.44 33.53
N ILE A 13 38.12 -17.50 34.20
CA ILE A 13 36.72 -17.73 34.57
C ILE A 13 36.65 -18.34 35.97
N SER A 14 35.52 -18.16 36.66
CA SER A 14 35.32 -18.78 37.97
C SER A 14 35.26 -20.31 37.85
N GLN A 15 35.63 -21.03 38.90
CA GLN A 15 35.51 -22.50 38.91
C GLN A 15 34.05 -22.97 38.76
N GLN A 16 33.10 -22.19 39.28
CA GLN A 16 31.67 -22.49 39.15
C GLN A 16 31.20 -22.36 37.70
N ASP A 17 31.61 -21.30 37.00
CA ASP A 17 31.25 -21.08 35.61
C ASP A 17 31.94 -22.06 34.68
N LEU A 18 33.19 -22.46 34.98
CA LEU A 18 33.88 -23.52 34.26
C LEU A 18 33.09 -24.85 34.32
N LYS A 19 32.63 -25.25 35.50
CA LYS A 19 31.80 -26.47 35.65
C LYS A 19 30.50 -26.37 34.86
N ARG A 20 29.85 -25.20 34.89
CA ARG A 20 28.62 -24.95 34.11
C ARG A 20 28.88 -25.04 32.61
N LEU A 21 29.96 -24.43 32.13
CA LEU A 21 30.40 -24.48 30.74
C LEU A 21 30.68 -25.92 30.30
N GLU A 22 31.44 -26.68 31.10
CA GLU A 22 31.77 -28.08 30.81
C GLU A 22 30.53 -28.97 30.71
N ASN A 23 29.56 -28.76 31.61
CA ASN A 23 28.28 -29.47 31.56
C ASN A 23 27.47 -29.08 30.32
N PHE A 24 27.49 -27.81 29.92
CA PHE A 24 26.76 -27.32 28.76
C PHE A 24 27.33 -27.84 27.44
N VAL A 25 28.64 -27.74 27.24
CA VAL A 25 29.29 -28.18 25.99
C VAL A 25 29.26 -29.70 25.86
N ARG A 26 29.37 -30.45 26.98
CA ARG A 26 29.24 -31.91 27.00
C ARG A 26 27.88 -32.38 26.49
N LYS A 27 26.79 -31.70 26.89
CA LYS A 27 25.43 -32.01 26.40
C LYS A 27 25.26 -31.76 24.91
N LYS A 28 26.04 -30.86 24.33
CA LYS A 28 25.97 -30.47 22.91
C LYS A 28 27.04 -31.13 22.04
N GLY A 29 27.91 -31.96 22.61
CA GLY A 29 29.01 -32.60 21.88
C GLY A 29 30.09 -31.62 21.40
N LEU A 30 30.23 -30.46 22.06
CA LEU A 30 31.20 -29.43 21.69
C LEU A 30 32.39 -29.40 22.65
N SER A 31 33.56 -29.01 22.17
CA SER A 31 34.68 -28.64 23.04
C SER A 31 34.53 -27.21 23.58
N LYS A 32 35.23 -26.91 24.68
CA LYS A 32 35.28 -25.55 25.25
C LYS A 32 35.78 -24.52 24.22
N LYS A 33 36.78 -24.89 23.42
CA LYS A 33 37.35 -24.02 22.38
C LYS A 33 36.33 -23.73 21.28
N GLU A 34 35.68 -24.76 20.75
CA GLU A 34 34.69 -24.61 19.69
C GLU A 34 33.49 -23.79 20.16
N PHE A 35 33.04 -23.99 21.40
CA PHE A 35 31.94 -23.21 21.95
C PHE A 35 32.25 -21.71 22.00
N ILE A 36 33.46 -21.33 22.43
CA ILE A 36 33.85 -19.91 22.49
C ILE A 36 33.95 -19.31 21.09
N THR A 37 34.59 -20.00 20.14
CA THR A 37 34.67 -19.53 18.75
C THR A 37 33.28 -19.37 18.12
N VAL A 38 32.43 -20.39 18.22
CA VAL A 38 31.08 -20.37 17.65
C VAL A 38 30.21 -19.28 18.30
N SER A 39 30.39 -19.04 19.60
CA SER A 39 29.62 -18.00 20.31
C SER A 39 30.03 -16.60 19.84
N LEU A 40 31.33 -16.35 19.67
CA LEU A 40 31.83 -15.09 19.12
C LEU A 40 31.28 -14.84 17.72
N ASP A 41 31.44 -15.82 16.82
CA ASP A 41 30.92 -15.74 15.45
C ASP A 41 29.38 -15.52 15.44
N PHE A 42 28.67 -16.16 16.36
CA PHE A 42 27.23 -16.00 16.51
C PHE A 42 26.84 -14.58 16.91
N PHE A 43 27.46 -14.01 17.95
CA PHE A 43 27.14 -12.66 18.41
C PHE A 43 27.55 -11.60 17.37
N GLU A 44 28.69 -11.77 16.71
CA GLU A 44 29.13 -10.87 15.62
C GLU A 44 28.16 -10.90 14.44
N ARG A 45 27.75 -12.10 13.97
CA ARG A 45 26.83 -12.23 12.83
C ARG A 45 25.42 -11.75 13.15
N THR A 46 24.94 -11.97 14.37
CA THR A 46 23.56 -11.61 14.76
C THR A 46 23.44 -10.18 15.26
N GLY A 47 24.55 -9.51 15.61
CA GLY A 47 24.55 -8.19 16.23
C GLY A 47 23.97 -8.17 17.65
N LEU A 48 23.75 -9.34 18.26
CA LEU A 48 23.23 -9.46 19.61
C LEU A 48 24.33 -9.17 20.62
N ASP A 49 24.16 -8.09 21.39
CA ASP A 49 24.97 -7.79 22.58
C ASP A 49 24.52 -8.68 23.76
N PRO A 50 25.35 -9.63 24.24
CA PRO A 50 25.00 -10.52 25.34
C PRO A 50 24.87 -9.83 26.70
N ALA A 51 25.32 -8.56 26.85
CA ALA A 51 25.15 -7.78 28.06
C ALA A 51 23.87 -6.93 28.06
N LYS A 52 23.32 -6.59 26.88
CA LYS A 52 22.13 -5.72 26.75
C LYS A 52 20.87 -6.45 26.31
N HIS A 53 21.00 -7.46 25.46
CA HIS A 53 19.84 -8.19 24.93
C HIS A 53 19.52 -9.35 25.87
N GLU A 54 18.37 -9.23 26.53
CA GLU A 54 17.94 -10.13 27.61
C GLU A 54 17.79 -11.58 27.12
N SER A 55 17.12 -11.77 25.97
CA SER A 55 17.16 -13.01 25.21
C SER A 55 16.70 -12.79 23.76
N PRO A 56 17.14 -13.61 22.80
CA PRO A 56 16.63 -13.58 21.44
C PRO A 56 15.09 -13.72 21.36
N LYS A 57 14.49 -14.45 22.31
CA LYS A 57 13.04 -14.64 22.40
C LYS A 57 12.33 -13.34 22.78
N ALA A 58 12.84 -12.60 23.75
CA ALA A 58 12.26 -11.33 24.20
C ALA A 58 12.30 -10.26 23.10
N GLU A 59 13.39 -10.19 22.33
CA GLU A 59 13.48 -9.29 21.18
C GLU A 59 12.52 -9.68 20.05
N LEU A 60 12.36 -10.98 19.77
CA LEU A 60 11.33 -11.46 18.84
C LEU A 60 9.92 -11.09 19.29
N GLU A 61 9.61 -11.22 20.58
CA GLU A 61 8.30 -10.85 21.13
C GLU A 61 8.00 -9.35 20.95
N LYS A 62 9.00 -8.48 21.09
CA LYS A 62 8.85 -7.04 20.80
C LYS A 62 8.52 -6.79 19.33
N VAL A 63 9.20 -7.49 18.42
CA VAL A 63 8.94 -7.39 16.97
C VAL A 63 7.53 -7.87 16.65
N ILE A 64 7.11 -9.01 17.20
CA ILE A 64 5.75 -9.56 17.00
C ILE A 64 4.69 -8.56 17.48
N LYS A 65 4.86 -7.98 18.68
CA LYS A 65 3.94 -6.94 19.18
C LYS A 65 3.84 -5.73 18.26
N ARG A 66 4.97 -5.30 17.66
CA ARG A 66 4.96 -4.21 16.66
C ARG A 66 4.24 -4.60 15.38
N ILE A 67 4.39 -5.85 14.92
CA ILE A 67 3.65 -6.37 13.76
C ILE A 67 2.15 -6.35 14.05
N ASP A 68 1.72 -6.81 15.22
CA ASP A 68 0.30 -6.79 15.61
C ASP A 68 -0.28 -5.38 15.60
N GLN A 69 0.48 -4.39 16.09
CA GLN A 69 0.09 -2.98 16.05
C GLN A 69 -0.06 -2.45 14.61
N ILE A 70 0.87 -2.79 13.71
CA ILE A 70 0.79 -2.41 12.30
C ILE A 70 -0.43 -3.05 11.63
N VAL A 71 -0.69 -4.34 11.90
CA VAL A 71 -1.87 -5.03 11.37
C VAL A 71 -3.16 -4.38 11.86
N ALA A 72 -3.23 -4.02 13.15
CA ALA A 72 -4.37 -3.29 13.70
C ALA A 72 -4.56 -1.94 13.00
N PHE A 73 -3.48 -1.17 12.83
CA PHE A 73 -3.52 0.11 12.13
C PHE A 73 -4.02 -0.03 10.68
N ILE A 74 -3.53 -1.02 9.92
CA ILE A 74 -3.97 -1.28 8.55
C ILE A 74 -5.46 -1.59 8.51
N LYS A 75 -5.95 -2.44 9.41
CA LYS A 75 -7.40 -2.76 9.50
C LYS A 75 -8.24 -1.52 9.79
N THR A 76 -7.75 -0.63 10.66
CA THR A 76 -8.41 0.64 10.94
C THR A 76 -8.43 1.54 9.72
N GLN A 77 -7.29 1.71 9.02
CA GLN A 77 -7.22 2.53 7.80
C GLN A 77 -8.11 1.99 6.67
N ASP A 78 -8.17 0.68 6.47
CA ASP A 78 -9.08 0.05 5.51
C ASP A 78 -10.54 0.41 5.81
N LYS A 79 -10.94 0.25 7.09
CA LYS A 79 -12.32 0.43 7.53
C LYS A 79 -12.77 1.88 7.59
N GLU A 80 -11.94 2.77 8.13
CA GLU A 80 -12.33 4.14 8.47
C GLU A 80 -12.04 5.14 7.36
N THR A 81 -11.04 4.86 6.52
CA THR A 81 -10.59 5.80 5.48
C THR A 81 -10.85 5.26 4.08
N LEU A 82 -10.29 4.11 3.75
CA LEU A 82 -10.25 3.63 2.36
C LEU A 82 -11.63 3.20 1.86
N ARG A 83 -12.36 2.38 2.61
CA ARG A 83 -13.70 1.95 2.21
C ARG A 83 -14.69 3.11 2.04
N PRO A 84 -14.85 4.03 3.01
CA PRO A 84 -15.75 5.17 2.83
C PRO A 84 -15.35 6.08 1.67
N SER A 85 -14.04 6.27 1.45
CA SER A 85 -13.55 7.04 0.30
C SER A 85 -13.94 6.39 -1.02
N PHE A 86 -13.79 5.06 -1.12
CA PHE A 86 -14.17 4.32 -2.32
C PHE A 86 -15.69 4.38 -2.56
N GLU A 87 -16.50 4.20 -1.51
CA GLU A 87 -17.95 4.33 -1.58
C GLU A 87 -18.37 5.75 -2.04
N ALA A 88 -17.73 6.79 -1.51
CA ALA A 88 -17.97 8.17 -1.93
C ALA A 88 -17.60 8.45 -3.39
N ILE A 89 -16.51 7.84 -3.88
CA ILE A 89 -16.08 7.93 -5.28
C ILE A 89 -17.11 7.27 -6.20
N VAL A 90 -17.52 6.03 -5.88
CA VAL A 90 -18.54 5.31 -6.67
C VAL A 90 -19.85 6.08 -6.70
N SER A 91 -20.30 6.60 -5.56
CA SER A 91 -21.50 7.44 -5.50
C SER A 91 -21.37 8.71 -6.34
N SER A 92 -20.20 9.35 -6.32
CA SER A 92 -19.94 10.55 -7.12
C SER A 92 -19.90 10.23 -8.62
N GLU A 93 -19.34 9.09 -9.02
CA GLU A 93 -19.32 8.61 -10.40
C GLU A 93 -20.75 8.41 -10.92
N GLU A 94 -21.61 7.72 -10.17
CA GLU A 94 -23.02 7.52 -10.53
C GLU A 94 -23.75 8.84 -10.70
N ARG A 95 -23.52 9.80 -9.78
CA ARG A 95 -24.10 11.13 -9.87
C ARG A 95 -23.63 11.87 -11.13
N ILE A 96 -22.32 11.86 -11.41
CA ILE A 96 -21.76 12.50 -12.61
C ILE A 96 -22.35 11.89 -13.88
N LYS A 97 -22.45 10.55 -13.95
CA LYS A 97 -23.05 9.86 -15.10
C LYS A 97 -24.50 10.29 -15.32
N ASN A 98 -25.28 10.35 -14.24
CA ASN A 98 -26.67 10.79 -14.28
C ASN A 98 -26.79 12.25 -14.73
N ASP A 99 -26.00 13.16 -14.18
CA ASP A 99 -26.02 14.56 -14.57
C ASP A 99 -25.56 14.76 -16.02
N LEU A 100 -24.51 14.07 -16.46
CA LEU A 100 -24.02 14.11 -17.84
C LEU A 100 -25.08 13.60 -18.83
N SER A 101 -25.88 12.61 -18.45
CA SER A 101 -26.98 12.11 -19.28
C SER A 101 -28.13 13.10 -19.46
N LYS A 102 -28.30 14.05 -18.53
CA LYS A 102 -29.33 15.09 -18.57
C LYS A 102 -28.87 16.35 -19.32
N ILE A 103 -27.56 16.53 -19.51
CA ILE A 103 -27.05 17.64 -20.31
C ILE A 103 -27.51 17.46 -21.75
N LEU A 104 -28.02 18.54 -22.35
CA LEU A 104 -28.46 18.60 -23.74
C LEU A 104 -27.32 18.11 -24.64
N LYS A 105 -27.47 16.90 -25.19
CA LYS A 105 -26.52 16.37 -26.16
C LYS A 105 -26.54 17.23 -27.42
N ILE A 106 -25.40 17.28 -28.11
CA ILE A 106 -25.22 17.95 -29.40
C ILE A 106 -26.30 17.51 -30.42
N GLU A 107 -26.77 16.27 -30.32
CA GLU A 107 -27.85 15.72 -31.15
C GLU A 107 -29.18 16.48 -30.96
N HIS A 108 -29.59 16.74 -29.72
CA HIS A 108 -30.81 17.50 -29.42
C HIS A 108 -30.69 18.97 -29.86
N PHE A 109 -29.49 19.56 -29.74
CA PHE A 109 -29.24 20.91 -30.26
C PHE A 109 -29.33 20.95 -31.79
N ASN A 110 -28.79 19.94 -32.49
CA ASN A 110 -28.88 19.84 -33.94
C ASN A 110 -30.33 19.66 -34.42
N GLU A 111 -31.14 18.88 -33.72
CA GLU A 111 -32.58 18.76 -33.99
C GLU A 111 -33.31 20.08 -33.80
N PHE A 112 -33.01 20.80 -32.71
CA PHE A 112 -33.56 22.14 -32.48
C PHE A 112 -33.20 23.11 -33.62
N ILE A 113 -31.94 23.15 -34.05
CA ILE A 113 -31.49 24.01 -35.15
C ILE A 113 -32.16 23.62 -36.48
N ARG A 114 -32.36 22.32 -36.74
CA ARG A 114 -33.11 21.86 -37.93
C ARG A 114 -34.57 22.34 -37.89
N GLY A 115 -35.24 22.18 -36.75
CA GLY A 115 -36.62 22.65 -36.56
C GLY A 115 -36.74 24.16 -36.73
N PHE A 116 -35.82 24.91 -36.13
CA PHE A 116 -35.75 26.37 -36.26
C PHE A 116 -35.53 26.81 -37.70
N ASN A 117 -34.60 26.18 -38.42
CA ASN A 117 -34.35 26.48 -39.84
C ASN A 117 -35.56 26.17 -40.71
N SER A 118 -36.27 25.07 -40.45
CA SER A 118 -37.51 24.72 -41.16
C SER A 118 -38.59 25.77 -40.93
N PHE A 119 -38.79 26.18 -39.68
CA PHE A 119 -39.75 27.23 -39.32
C PHE A 119 -39.40 28.59 -39.97
N ALA A 120 -38.12 28.98 -39.95
CA ALA A 120 -37.65 30.20 -40.60
C ALA A 120 -37.86 30.16 -42.13
N MET A 121 -37.71 28.99 -42.75
CA MET A 121 -37.96 28.80 -44.17
C MET A 121 -39.45 28.88 -44.51
N GLU A 122 -40.31 28.27 -43.69
CA GLU A 122 -41.76 28.29 -43.85
C GLU A 122 -42.33 29.71 -43.73
N THR A 123 -41.93 30.45 -42.68
CA THR A 123 -42.34 31.86 -42.49
C THR A 123 -41.88 32.76 -43.64
N LYS A 124 -40.65 32.58 -44.14
CA LYS A 124 -40.15 33.32 -45.31
C LYS A 124 -40.97 33.03 -46.58
N ASN A 125 -41.34 31.77 -46.80
CA ASN A 125 -42.15 31.38 -47.94
C ASN A 125 -43.57 31.95 -47.85
N SER A 126 -44.21 31.90 -46.67
CA SER A 126 -45.53 32.48 -46.44
C SER A 126 -45.56 34.00 -46.65
N LEU A 127 -44.52 34.71 -46.19
CA LEU A 127 -44.39 36.16 -46.44
C LEU A 127 -44.21 36.47 -47.93
N LYS A 128 -43.45 35.64 -48.66
CA LYS A 128 -43.27 35.80 -50.11
C LYS A 128 -44.58 35.60 -50.87
N LEU A 129 -45.40 34.62 -50.46
CA LEU A 129 -46.72 34.37 -51.04
C LEU A 129 -47.66 35.54 -50.81
N LEU A 130 -47.74 36.08 -49.59
CA LEU A 130 -48.55 37.27 -49.28
C LEU A 130 -48.14 38.49 -50.11
N ASN A 131 -46.84 38.71 -50.30
CA ASN A 131 -46.34 39.85 -51.07
C ASN A 131 -46.58 39.71 -52.59
N GLN A 132 -46.69 38.47 -53.09
CA GLN A 132 -47.03 38.19 -54.50
C GLN A 132 -48.54 38.32 -54.76
N SER A 133 -49.39 37.95 -53.80
CA SER A 133 -50.84 38.15 -53.90
C SER A 133 -51.22 39.63 -53.95
N ASN A 134 -50.55 40.48 -53.16
CA ASN A 134 -50.81 41.93 -53.13
C ASN A 134 -50.37 42.68 -54.40
N HIS A 135 -49.59 42.07 -55.29
CA HIS A 135 -49.16 42.69 -56.55
C HIS A 135 -50.06 42.33 -57.75
N ASN A 136 -51.03 41.42 -57.56
CA ASN A 136 -51.98 41.00 -58.59
C ASN A 136 -53.39 41.62 -58.43
N GLU A 137 -53.62 42.47 -57.42
CA GLU A 137 -54.90 43.15 -57.17
C GLU A 137 -54.88 44.66 -57.51
N HIS A 138 -53.88 45.14 -58.26
CA HIS A 138 -53.80 46.52 -58.76
C HIS A 138 -53.85 46.61 -60.29
#